data_AF-A0A355TUR6-F1
#
_entry.id   AF-A0A355TUR6-F1
#
_cell.length_a   1.000
_cell.length_b   1.000
_cell.length_c   1.000
_cell.angle_alpha   90.00
_cell.angle_beta   90.00
_cell.angle_gamma   90.00
#
_symmetry.space_group_name_H-M   'P 1'
#
loop_
_entity.id
_entity.type
_entity.pdbx_description
1 polymer ?
#
loop_
_entity_poly.entity_id
_entity_poly.type
_entity_poly.pdbx_seq_one_letter_code
_entity_poly.pdbx_strand_id
1 'polypeptide(L)'
;MTPNVILAGDLNIFRINDIDGRFFSYVINHKANKDISRIAQGKSIVHIKGEEISKIQIKYPSDEEQQKILSFIELLSLKIEKQERLIDKLKKYKRGLLSALFPKKGEITPQYRFAGFTEPWEQRKLG
;
A
#
# COMPACT_ATOMS: atom_id res chain seq x y z
N MET A 1 23.82 -19.70 -3.58
CA MET A 1 22.47 -19.99 -3.06
C MET A 1 22.42 -19.44 -1.65
N THR A 2 21.32 -18.83 -1.22
CA THR A 2 21.14 -18.47 0.19
C THR A 2 21.07 -19.75 1.02
N PRO A 3 21.82 -19.88 2.12
CA PRO A 3 21.74 -21.05 2.98
C PRO A 3 20.30 -21.26 3.47
N ASN A 4 19.83 -22.51 3.51
CA ASN A 4 18.52 -22.92 4.05
C ASN A 4 17.27 -22.40 3.29
N VAL A 5 17.38 -22.03 2.01
CA VAL A 5 16.22 -21.67 1.19
C VAL A 5 15.98 -22.75 0.13
N ILE A 6 14.85 -23.47 0.23
CA ILE A 6 14.35 -24.38 -0.81
C ILE A 6 13.36 -23.62 -1.68
N LEU A 7 13.56 -23.65 -2.99
CA LEU A 7 12.70 -22.97 -3.97
C LEU A 7 11.91 -24.01 -4.76
N ALA A 8 10.63 -23.73 -5.00
CA ALA A 8 9.79 -24.53 -5.88
C ALA A 8 10.31 -24.49 -7.32
N GLY A 9 10.10 -25.56 -8.08
CA GLY A 9 10.67 -25.75 -9.43
C GLY A 9 10.27 -24.68 -10.46
N ASP A 10 9.13 -24.00 -10.25
CA ASP A 10 8.58 -23.01 -11.18
C ASP A 10 8.98 -21.56 -10.86
N LEU A 11 9.84 -21.35 -9.86
CA LEU A 11 10.35 -20.03 -9.52
C LEU A 11 11.56 -19.66 -10.37
N ASN A 12 11.38 -18.65 -11.23
CA ASN A 12 12.49 -18.01 -11.92
C ASN A 12 13.08 -16.90 -11.05
N ILE A 13 14.38 -16.99 -10.72
CA ILE A 13 15.11 -15.93 -10.02
C ILE A 13 15.93 -15.13 -11.04
N PHE A 14 15.62 -13.84 -11.13
CA PHE A 14 16.41 -12.89 -11.90
C PHE A 14 17.36 -12.15 -10.97
N ARG A 15 18.67 -12.23 -11.24
CA ARG A 15 19.68 -11.39 -10.60
C ARG A 15 20.20 -10.43 -11.64
N ILE A 16 19.97 -9.15 -11.41
CA ILE A 16 20.30 -8.11 -12.38
C ILE A 16 21.06 -7.02 -11.62
N ASN A 17 22.13 -6.52 -12.23
CA ASN A 17 23.00 -5.51 -11.62
C ASN A 17 22.69 -4.09 -12.13
N ASP A 18 22.14 -3.98 -13.34
CA ASP A 18 22.00 -2.70 -14.06
C ASP A 18 20.58 -2.12 -14.00
N ILE A 19 19.67 -2.74 -13.26
CA ILE A 19 18.30 -2.27 -13.06
C ILE A 19 17.86 -2.54 -11.63
N ASP A 20 17.19 -1.57 -11.01
CA ASP A 20 16.58 -1.77 -9.70
C ASP A 20 15.47 -2.83 -9.80
N GLY A 21 15.44 -3.77 -8.84
CA GLY A 21 14.48 -4.88 -8.84
C GLY A 21 13.01 -4.43 -8.84
N ARG A 22 12.71 -3.25 -8.28
CA ARG A 22 11.36 -2.65 -8.30
C ARG A 22 10.97 -2.22 -9.71
N PHE A 23 11.91 -1.61 -10.44
CA PHE A 23 11.74 -1.27 -11.85
C PHE A 23 11.59 -2.50 -12.72
N PHE A 24 12.44 -3.50 -12.51
CA PHE A 24 12.35 -4.76 -13.23
C PHE A 24 11.00 -5.43 -13.02
N SER A 25 10.53 -5.49 -11.78
CA SER A 25 9.20 -6.00 -11.45
C SER A 25 8.10 -5.26 -12.22
N TYR A 26 8.15 -3.92 -12.25
CA TYR A 26 7.19 -3.13 -13.02
C TYR A 26 7.25 -3.45 -14.53
N VAL A 27 8.45 -3.52 -15.10
CA VAL A 27 8.64 -3.82 -16.52
C VAL A 27 8.11 -5.22 -16.86
N ILE A 28 8.44 -6.23 -16.06
CA ILE A 28 7.97 -7.61 -16.27
C ILE A 28 6.44 -7.69 -16.19
N ASN A 29 5.84 -7.09 -15.17
CA ASN A 29 4.40 -7.20 -14.92
C ASN A 29 3.54 -6.38 -15.91
N HIS A 30 4.10 -5.33 -16.52
CA HIS A 30 3.33 -4.41 -17.35
C HIS A 30 3.81 -4.33 -18.79
N LYS A 31 5.11 -4.06 -19.02
CA LYS A 31 5.66 -3.85 -20.37
C LYS A 31 5.90 -5.17 -21.10
N ALA A 32 6.55 -6.13 -20.43
CA ALA A 32 6.91 -7.42 -21.01
C ALA A 32 5.79 -8.46 -20.89
N ASN A 33 4.74 -8.21 -20.11
CA ASN A 33 3.67 -9.17 -19.84
C ASN A 33 3.02 -9.71 -21.12
N LYS A 34 2.82 -8.86 -22.14
CA LYS A 34 2.26 -9.29 -23.43
C LYS A 34 3.19 -10.27 -24.16
N ASP A 35 4.49 -10.00 -24.16
CA ASP A 35 5.48 -10.88 -24.79
C ASP A 35 5.65 -12.19 -24.02
N ILE A 36 5.67 -12.12 -22.69
CA ILE A 36 5.69 -13.29 -21.79
C ILE A 36 4.46 -14.15 -22.04
N SER A 37 3.27 -13.55 -22.09
CA SER A 37 2.00 -14.24 -22.36
C SER A 37 2.01 -14.92 -23.74
N ARG A 38 2.57 -14.27 -24.76
CA ARG A 38 2.71 -14.84 -26.11
C ARG A 38 3.64 -16.06 -26.13
N ILE A 39 4.73 -16.03 -25.37
CA ILE A 39 5.63 -17.18 -25.21
C ILE A 39 4.90 -18.33 -24.48
N ALA A 40 4.07 -17.99 -23.50
CA ALA A 40 3.27 -18.95 -22.73
C ALA A 40 2.20 -19.69 -23.56
N GLN A 41 1.54 -18.98 -24.47
CA GLN A 41 0.43 -19.50 -25.28
C GLN A 41 0.85 -20.56 -26.32
N GLY A 42 2.13 -20.59 -26.72
CA GLY A 42 2.63 -21.54 -27.71
C GLY A 42 2.87 -22.96 -27.18
N LYS A 43 2.52 -23.26 -25.92
CA LYS A 43 2.88 -24.52 -25.25
C LYS A 43 1.67 -25.24 -24.64
N SER A 44 1.67 -26.56 -24.76
CA SER A 44 0.67 -27.46 -24.16
C SER A 44 0.70 -27.45 -22.61
N ILE A 45 1.83 -27.05 -22.02
CA ILE A 45 2.02 -26.80 -20.58
C ILE A 45 2.65 -25.41 -20.45
N VAL A 46 2.04 -24.54 -19.65
CA VAL A 46 2.47 -23.14 -19.45
C VAL A 46 3.70 -23.08 -18.52
N HIS A 47 4.80 -23.67 -18.95
CA HIS A 47 6.11 -23.54 -18.33
C HIS A 47 7.01 -22.66 -19.20
N ILE A 48 7.21 -21.43 -18.73
CA ILE A 48 8.14 -20.48 -19.34
C ILE A 48 9.49 -20.63 -18.62
N LYS A 49 10.51 -21.03 -19.37
CA LYS A 49 11.87 -21.14 -18.83
C LYS A 49 12.51 -19.76 -18.76
N GLY A 50 13.38 -19.53 -17.78
CA GLY A 50 14.14 -18.27 -17.66
C GLY A 50 14.90 -17.88 -18.94
N GLU A 51 15.39 -18.86 -19.71
CA GLU A 51 16.05 -18.65 -21.01
C GLU A 51 15.16 -18.06 -22.10
N GLU A 52 13.84 -18.21 -22.00
CA GLU A 52 12.90 -17.61 -22.96
C GLU A 52 12.57 -16.18 -22.55
N ILE A 53 12.46 -15.93 -21.25
CA ILE A 53 12.25 -14.59 -20.70
C ILE A 53 13.48 -13.71 -20.96
N SER A 54 14.69 -14.27 -20.90
CA SER A 54 15.93 -13.51 -21.17
C SER A 54 16.06 -13.03 -22.62
N LYS A 55 15.29 -13.58 -23.57
CA LYS A 55 15.25 -13.13 -24.96
C LYS A 55 14.38 -11.87 -25.15
N ILE A 56 13.57 -11.51 -24.17
CA ILE A 56 12.71 -10.33 -24.25
C ILE A 56 13.58 -9.09 -24.07
N GLN A 57 13.65 -8.29 -25.12
CA GLN A 57 14.33 -7.00 -25.06
C GLN A 57 13.45 -5.98 -24.36
N ILE A 58 13.94 -5.46 -23.24
CA ILE A 58 13.28 -4.42 -22.47
C ILE A 58 14.06 -3.12 -22.54
N LYS A 59 13.34 -2.00 -22.68
CA LYS A 59 13.92 -0.66 -22.53
C LYS A 59 13.63 -0.17 -21.13
N TYR A 60 14.66 0.29 -20.43
CA TYR A 60 14.58 0.84 -19.09
C TYR A 60 15.43 2.11 -18.99
N PRO A 61 15.10 3.01 -18.04
CA PRO A 61 15.80 4.29 -17.91
C PRO A 61 17.21 4.09 -17.31
N SER A 62 18.07 5.12 -17.43
CA SER A 62 19.39 5.13 -16.79
C SER A 62 19.30 5.06 -15.28
N ASP A 63 20.38 4.66 -14.61
CA ASP A 63 20.41 4.54 -13.15
C ASP A 63 20.03 5.83 -12.43
N GLU A 64 20.51 6.98 -12.93
CA GLU A 64 20.16 8.29 -12.34
C GLU A 64 18.65 8.56 -12.42
N GLU A 65 18.04 8.27 -13.56
CA GLU A 65 16.60 8.45 -13.76
C GLU A 65 15.79 7.45 -12.94
N GLN A 66 16.28 6.20 -12.81
CA GLN A 66 15.69 5.21 -11.91
C GLN A 66 15.66 5.73 -10.47
N GLN A 67 16.77 6.25 -9.95
CA GLN A 67 16.82 6.80 -8.58
C GLN A 67 15.89 8.01 -8.40
N LYS A 68 15.79 8.90 -9.39
CA LYS A 68 14.86 10.04 -9.35
C LYS A 68 13.40 9.59 -9.26
N ILE A 69 12.99 8.63 -10.09
CA ILE A 69 11.63 8.10 -10.07
C ILE A 69 11.33 7.39 -8.74
N LEU A 70 12.26 6.57 -8.23
CA LEU A 70 12.06 5.84 -6.98
C LEU A 70 11.97 6.78 -5.79
N SER A 71 12.86 7.77 -5.69
CA SER A 71 12.81 8.77 -4.62
C SER A 71 11.49 9.56 -4.63
N PHE A 72 10.96 9.87 -5.82
CA PHE A 72 9.66 10.51 -5.94
C PHE A 72 8.51 9.61 -5.45
N ILE A 73 8.49 8.33 -5.82
CA ILE A 73 7.49 7.36 -5.37
C ILE A 73 7.58 7.13 -3.85
N GLU A 74 8.79 7.06 -3.30
CA GLU A 74 9.02 6.95 -1.86
C GLU A 74 8.49 8.18 -1.12
N LEU A 75 8.73 9.39 -1.64
CA LEU A 75 8.21 10.62 -1.07
C LEU A 75 6.67 10.65 -1.07
N LEU A 76 6.03 10.18 -2.14
CA LEU A 76 4.57 10.05 -2.20
C LEU A 76 4.06 9.05 -1.16
N SER A 77 4.73 7.90 -1.04
CA SER A 77 4.38 6.85 -0.08
C SER A 77 4.46 7.37 1.37
N LEU A 78 5.54 8.09 1.70
CA LEU A 78 5.71 8.74 3.01
C LEU A 78 4.63 9.80 3.27
N LYS A 79 4.19 10.53 2.24
CA LYS A 79 3.12 11.53 2.38
C LYS A 79 1.78 10.86 2.66
N ILE A 80 1.45 9.78 1.96
CA ILE A 80 0.23 8.99 2.18
C ILE A 80 0.21 8.45 3.61
N GLU A 81 1.29 7.79 4.04
CA GLU A 81 1.38 7.23 5.39
C GLU A 81 1.19 8.30 6.48
N LYS A 82 1.78 9.49 6.30
CA LYS A 82 1.58 10.62 7.22
C LYS A 82 0.12 11.07 7.28
N GLN A 83 -0.56 11.13 6.12
CA GLN A 83 -1.96 11.52 6.04
C GLN A 83 -2.88 10.48 6.69
N GLU A 84 -2.65 9.19 6.46
CA GLU A 84 -3.40 8.10 7.09
C GLU A 84 -3.27 8.15 8.62
N ARG A 85 -2.05 8.31 9.13
CA ARG A 85 -1.80 8.47 10.57
C ARG A 85 -2.52 9.69 11.14
N LEU A 86 -2.57 10.81 10.41
CA LEU A 86 -3.30 12.00 10.83
C LEU A 86 -4.82 11.74 10.87
N ILE A 87 -5.37 11.11 9.83
CA ILE A 87 -6.78 10.74 9.76
C ILE A 87 -7.16 9.86 10.95
N ASP A 88 -6.35 8.86 11.28
CA ASP A 88 -6.61 7.97 12.40
C ASP A 88 -6.54 8.68 13.75
N LYS A 89 -5.58 9.60 13.93
CA LYS A 89 -5.51 10.47 15.11
C LYS A 89 -6.76 11.33 15.23
N LEU A 90 -7.20 11.97 14.14
CA LEU A 90 -8.40 12.81 14.14
C LEU A 90 -9.67 12.00 14.40
N LYS A 91 -9.78 10.78 13.84
CA LYS A 91 -10.89 9.86 14.13
C LYS A 91 -10.91 9.45 15.61
N LYS A 92 -9.75 9.17 16.21
CA LYS A 92 -9.65 8.86 17.66
C LYS A 92 -10.02 10.07 18.50
N TYR A 93 -9.48 11.24 18.17
CA TYR A 93 -9.76 12.50 18.86
C TYR A 93 -11.25 12.86 18.81
N LYS A 94 -11.86 12.82 17.62
CA LYS A 94 -13.30 13.06 17.43
C LYS A 94 -14.15 12.10 18.27
N ARG A 95 -13.83 10.81 18.28
CA ARG A 95 -14.54 9.81 19.11
C ARG A 95 -14.40 10.10 20.60
N GLY A 96 -13.21 10.46 21.06
CA GLY A 96 -12.96 10.84 22.45
C GLY A 96 -13.76 12.07 22.87
N LEU A 97 -13.70 13.14 22.07
CA LEU A 97 -14.47 14.36 22.31
C LEU A 97 -15.98 14.09 22.34
N LEU A 98 -16.51 13.38 21.35
CA LEU A 98 -17.94 13.05 21.33
C LEU A 98 -18.34 12.25 22.56
N SER A 99 -17.55 11.26 22.96
CA SER A 99 -17.83 10.47 24.17
C SER A 99 -17.81 11.31 25.45
N ALA A 100 -17.03 12.39 25.47
CA ALA A 100 -16.91 13.29 26.62
C ALA A 100 -17.95 14.43 26.60
N LEU A 101 -18.59 14.69 25.46
CA LEU A 101 -19.69 15.65 25.28
C LEU A 101 -21.06 15.12 25.71
N PHE A 102 -21.21 13.79 25.80
CA PHE A 102 -22.43 13.15 26.30
C PHE A 102 -22.20 12.56 27.71
N PRO A 103 -23.23 12.52 28.58
CA PRO A 103 -23.10 11.93 29.91
C PRO A 103 -22.81 10.44 29.83
N LYS A 104 -22.03 9.93 30.80
CA LYS A 104 -21.87 8.49 30.98
C LYS A 104 -23.15 7.87 31.53
N LYS A 105 -23.27 6.55 31.43
CA LYS A 105 -24.43 5.82 31.98
C LYS A 105 -24.55 6.09 33.48
N GLY A 106 -25.68 6.66 33.90
CA GLY A 106 -25.94 7.03 35.30
C GLY A 106 -25.60 8.49 35.66
N GLU A 107 -25.00 9.24 34.74
CA GLU A 107 -24.73 10.67 34.89
C GLU A 107 -25.68 11.50 34.01
N ILE A 108 -25.96 12.73 34.41
CA ILE A 108 -26.78 13.70 33.65
C ILE A 108 -25.95 14.90 33.14
N THR A 109 -24.67 14.94 33.50
CA THR A 109 -23.74 16.01 33.12
C THR A 109 -22.52 15.38 32.44
N PRO A 110 -22.16 15.80 31.22
CA PRO A 110 -20.98 15.36 30.49
C PRO A 110 -19.70 16.03 31.03
N GLN A 111 -18.55 15.54 30.60
CA GLN A 111 -17.23 16.06 31.02
C GLN A 111 -16.90 17.38 30.35
N TYR A 112 -17.33 17.58 29.11
CA TYR A 112 -17.19 18.83 28.38
C TYR A 112 -18.55 19.31 27.88
N ARG A 113 -18.69 20.64 27.78
CA ARG A 113 -19.86 21.31 27.21
C ARG A 113 -19.45 22.51 26.39
N PHE A 114 -20.30 22.87 25.43
CA PHE A 114 -20.20 24.16 24.77
C PHE A 114 -20.61 25.28 25.72
N ALA A 115 -19.99 26.44 25.57
CA ALA A 115 -20.36 27.62 26.35
C ALA A 115 -21.86 27.93 26.18
N GLY A 116 -22.53 28.26 27.28
CA GLY A 116 -23.97 28.53 27.31
C GLY A 116 -24.88 27.31 27.50
N PHE A 117 -24.36 26.08 27.46
CA PHE A 117 -25.13 24.87 27.74
C PHE A 117 -24.78 24.34 29.13
N THR A 118 -25.33 24.89 30.20
CA THR A 118 -25.00 24.48 31.59
C THR A 118 -25.95 23.45 32.19
N GLU A 119 -27.17 23.37 31.67
CA GLU A 119 -28.24 22.56 32.26
C GLU A 119 -28.04 21.05 32.08
N PRO A 120 -28.50 20.21 33.02
CA PRO A 120 -28.44 18.75 32.91
C PRO A 120 -29.10 18.21 31.63
N TRP A 121 -28.63 17.07 31.14
CA TRP A 121 -29.26 16.39 30.01
C TRP A 121 -30.64 15.85 30.40
N GLU A 122 -31.61 16.03 29.51
CA GLU A 122 -32.97 15.52 29.66
C GLU A 122 -33.34 14.63 28.47
N GLN A 123 -34.00 13.51 28.74
CA GLN A 123 -34.50 12.64 27.69
C GLN A 123 -35.83 13.16 27.14
N ARG A 124 -35.91 13.35 25.82
CA ARG A 124 -37.12 13.78 25.11
C ARG A 124 -37.45 12.76 24.02
N LYS A 125 -38.73 12.57 23.72
CA LYS A 125 -39.16 11.75 22.58
C LYS A 125 -38.87 12.52 21.29
N LEU A 126 -38.28 11.86 20.30
CA LEU A 126 -38.40 12.31 18.92
C LEU A 126 -39.85 12.10 18.48
N GLY A 127 -40.38 13.10 17.75
CA GLY A 127 -41.78 13.19 17.36
C GLY A 127 -42.33 11.99 16.62
#